data_AF-A0A6V7V2P8-F1
#
_entry.id   AF-A0A6V7V2P8-F1
#
_cell.length_a   1.000
_cell.length_b   1.000
_cell.length_c   1.000
_cell.angle_alpha   90.00
_cell.angle_beta   90.00
_cell.angle_gamma   90.00
#
_symmetry.space_group_name_H-M   'P 1'
#
loop_
_entity.id
_entity.type
_entity.pdbx_description
1 polymer ?
#
loop_
_entity_poly.entity_id
_entity_poly.type
_entity_poly.pdbx_seq_one_letter_code
_entity_poly.pdbx_strand_id
1 'polypeptide(L)'
;MESSTINQTKILLNISENYSNDNKNLSLIMEEQSNCHYEGTEYIEVKFILIGVFASGLALISFLLNAFLVLVFALNPKLGRSPLFYFGVLAILDLALAWLYIALMAVPAYMDKFKLLWLYHLFVSYLRPMLTFSNFAVFASVLMILLATTERLLLTFEGKQIKKARKILERNRRQVTLFVISIAFAYKLCTYFEIELIENKECEGFEQFEVISAVHAYNPNPLFRLFGADKYRFWMMFVIRNLVDHILPFFILVILNFHIVRALRRESKRVINQNNFNKNCSQHSNFCSSCLLCNNNIQQNSLILNGYEKENNNASFRSIRESLKNKTWLRNKK
;
A
#
# COMPACT_ATOMS: atom_id res chain seq x y z
N MET A 1 -27.00 -3.35 -86.45
CA MET A 1 -27.54 -2.57 -85.31
C MET A 1 -27.80 -3.46 -84.08
N GLU A 2 -27.00 -4.51 -83.85
CA GLU A 2 -27.22 -5.49 -82.76
C GLU A 2 -26.00 -5.64 -81.82
N SER A 3 -24.92 -4.88 -82.06
CA SER A 3 -23.69 -5.03 -81.29
C SER A 3 -23.53 -4.03 -80.14
N SER A 4 -24.45 -3.07 -79.97
CA SER A 4 -24.39 -2.08 -78.86
C SER A 4 -25.27 -2.44 -77.66
N THR A 5 -26.29 -3.29 -77.84
CA THR A 5 -27.21 -3.71 -76.76
C THR A 5 -26.63 -4.83 -75.88
N ILE A 6 -25.78 -5.72 -76.41
CA ILE A 6 -25.17 -6.83 -75.64
C ILE A 6 -24.17 -6.33 -74.58
N ASN A 7 -23.48 -5.21 -74.85
CA ASN A 7 -22.54 -4.63 -73.88
C ASN A 7 -23.24 -3.90 -72.73
N GLN A 8 -24.40 -3.29 -72.97
CA GLN A 8 -25.15 -2.62 -71.88
C GLN A 8 -25.77 -3.62 -70.90
N THR A 9 -26.26 -4.77 -71.37
CA THR A 9 -26.81 -5.81 -70.50
C THR A 9 -25.74 -6.50 -69.65
N LYS A 10 -24.53 -6.73 -70.21
CA LYS A 10 -23.40 -7.27 -69.44
C LYS A 10 -22.89 -6.31 -68.36
N ILE A 11 -22.90 -5.01 -68.64
CA ILE A 11 -22.50 -3.98 -67.66
C ILE A 11 -23.54 -3.89 -66.54
N LEU A 12 -24.85 -3.93 -66.86
CA LEU A 12 -25.91 -3.91 -65.85
C LEU A 12 -25.95 -5.17 -64.97
N LEU A 13 -25.66 -6.35 -65.54
CA LEU A 13 -25.54 -7.59 -64.75
C LEU A 13 -24.33 -7.54 -63.81
N ASN A 14 -23.16 -7.07 -64.27
CA ASN A 14 -21.98 -6.87 -63.43
C ASN A 14 -22.21 -5.86 -62.30
N ILE A 15 -22.96 -4.78 -62.57
CA ILE A 15 -23.30 -3.78 -61.55
C ILE A 15 -24.28 -4.37 -60.53
N SER A 16 -25.24 -5.21 -60.96
CA SER A 16 -26.18 -5.87 -60.04
C SER A 16 -25.53 -6.94 -59.16
N GLU A 17 -24.56 -7.70 -59.67
CA GLU A 17 -23.78 -8.66 -58.88
C GLU A 17 -22.84 -7.94 -57.88
N ASN A 18 -22.20 -6.84 -58.29
CA ASN A 18 -21.37 -6.05 -57.39
C ASN A 18 -22.19 -5.37 -56.28
N TYR A 19 -23.38 -4.84 -56.58
CA TYR A 19 -24.25 -4.22 -55.56
C TYR A 19 -24.84 -5.27 -54.59
N SER A 20 -25.10 -6.50 -55.06
CA SER A 20 -25.54 -7.60 -54.19
C SER A 20 -24.40 -8.17 -53.32
N ASN A 21 -23.16 -8.17 -53.81
CA ASN A 21 -21.98 -8.55 -53.03
C ASN A 21 -21.59 -7.47 -52.04
N ASP A 22 -21.70 -6.19 -52.39
CA ASP A 22 -21.49 -5.08 -51.47
C ASP A 22 -22.57 -5.04 -50.38
N ASN A 23 -23.83 -5.38 -50.67
CA ASN A 23 -24.86 -5.53 -49.65
C ASN A 23 -24.68 -6.79 -48.78
N LYS A 24 -24.15 -7.89 -49.32
CA LYS A 24 -23.75 -9.06 -48.53
C LYS A 24 -22.57 -8.75 -47.61
N ASN A 25 -21.58 -8.01 -48.12
CA ASN A 25 -20.43 -7.55 -47.35
C ASN A 25 -20.83 -6.46 -46.35
N LEU A 26 -21.80 -5.60 -46.67
CA LEU A 26 -22.34 -4.59 -45.76
C LEU A 26 -23.25 -5.22 -44.70
N SER A 27 -23.98 -6.29 -45.00
CA SER A 27 -24.66 -7.11 -43.99
C SER A 27 -23.70 -7.97 -43.17
N LEU A 28 -22.53 -8.33 -43.72
CA LEU A 28 -21.45 -9.03 -43.00
C LEU A 28 -20.54 -8.08 -42.19
N ILE A 29 -20.52 -6.78 -42.51
CA ILE A 29 -19.83 -5.73 -41.73
C ILE A 29 -20.79 -5.10 -40.72
N MET A 30 -22.11 -5.17 -40.95
CA MET A 30 -23.14 -4.91 -39.93
C MET A 30 -23.42 -6.13 -39.04
N GLU A 31 -22.79 -7.25 -39.36
CA GLU A 31 -22.49 -8.32 -38.41
C GLU A 31 -21.00 -8.21 -38.05
N GLU A 32 -20.57 -7.01 -37.60
CA GLU A 32 -19.63 -6.99 -36.47
C GLU A 32 -20.39 -7.66 -35.34
N GLN A 33 -20.36 -9.00 -35.40
CA GLN A 33 -20.80 -9.88 -34.36
C GLN A 33 -20.09 -9.32 -33.14
N SER A 34 -20.85 -8.64 -32.28
CA SER A 34 -20.47 -8.38 -30.91
C SER A 34 -20.20 -9.78 -30.38
N ASN A 35 -18.95 -10.23 -30.52
CA ASN A 35 -18.51 -11.55 -30.07
C ASN A 35 -18.40 -11.38 -28.57
N CYS A 36 -19.57 -11.39 -27.96
CA CYS A 36 -19.88 -11.58 -26.57
C CYS A 36 -19.30 -12.97 -26.25
N HIS A 37 -17.98 -12.99 -26.01
CA HIS A 37 -17.20 -14.18 -25.72
C HIS A 37 -16.48 -13.97 -24.39
N TYR A 38 -17.07 -14.52 -23.35
CA TYR A 38 -16.48 -14.56 -22.03
C TYR A 38 -15.29 -15.51 -22.05
N GLU A 39 -14.10 -14.95 -22.27
CA GLU A 39 -12.86 -15.64 -21.99
C GLU A 39 -12.67 -15.65 -20.47
N GLY A 40 -13.19 -16.70 -19.84
CA GLY A 40 -13.04 -16.89 -18.40
C GLY A 40 -11.56 -16.98 -18.02
N THR A 41 -11.22 -16.58 -16.80
CA THR A 41 -9.81 -16.63 -16.38
C THR A 41 -9.27 -18.06 -16.42
N GLU A 42 -8.13 -18.27 -17.06
CA GLU A 42 -7.46 -19.57 -17.04
C GLU A 42 -7.12 -20.01 -15.60
N TYR A 43 -7.01 -21.32 -15.38
CA TYR A 43 -6.62 -21.92 -14.09
C TYR A 43 -7.53 -21.53 -12.90
N ILE A 44 -8.85 -21.49 -13.12
CA ILE A 44 -9.86 -21.12 -12.10
C ILE A 44 -9.66 -21.87 -10.78
N GLU A 45 -9.36 -23.18 -10.82
CA GLU A 45 -9.21 -23.98 -9.60
C GLU A 45 -8.00 -23.58 -8.78
N VAL A 46 -6.86 -23.37 -9.43
CA VAL A 46 -5.62 -22.95 -8.78
C VAL A 46 -5.79 -21.54 -8.22
N LYS A 47 -6.37 -20.63 -9.01
CA LYS A 47 -6.69 -19.26 -8.60
C LYS A 47 -7.59 -19.25 -7.36
N PHE A 48 -8.64 -20.08 -7.35
CA PHE A 48 -9.56 -20.19 -6.23
C PHE A 48 -8.88 -20.70 -4.95
N ILE A 49 -8.08 -21.76 -5.03
CA ILE A 49 -7.39 -22.30 -3.86
C ILE A 49 -6.36 -21.30 -3.32
N LEU A 50 -5.55 -20.69 -4.19
CA LEU A 50 -4.48 -19.81 -3.79
C LEU A 50 -4.98 -18.44 -3.31
N ILE A 51 -5.80 -17.76 -4.12
CA ILE A 51 -6.28 -16.40 -3.84
C ILE A 51 -7.50 -16.44 -2.93
N GLY A 52 -8.44 -17.33 -3.23
CA GLY A 52 -9.74 -17.42 -2.56
C GLY A 52 -9.68 -18.10 -1.19
N VAL A 53 -8.86 -19.14 -1.00
CA VAL A 53 -8.77 -19.87 0.29
C VAL A 53 -7.53 -19.45 1.09
N PHE A 54 -6.33 -19.61 0.53
CA PHE A 54 -5.10 -19.38 1.29
C PHE A 54 -4.89 -17.91 1.62
N ALA A 55 -4.94 -17.04 0.61
CA ALA A 55 -4.67 -15.63 0.82
C ALA A 55 -5.82 -14.87 1.50
N SER A 56 -7.07 -15.33 1.39
CA SER A 56 -8.17 -14.81 2.22
C SER A 56 -8.00 -15.19 3.70
N GLY A 57 -7.50 -16.40 3.99
CA GLY A 57 -7.12 -16.80 5.35
C GLY A 57 -6.04 -15.91 5.93
N LEU A 58 -5.00 -15.57 5.15
CA LEU A 58 -3.98 -14.59 5.54
C LEU A 58 -4.58 -13.19 5.78
N ALA A 59 -5.52 -12.76 4.94
CA ALA A 59 -6.21 -11.49 5.12
C ALA A 59 -7.04 -11.46 6.41
N LEU A 60 -7.72 -12.56 6.78
CA LEU A 60 -8.45 -12.67 8.04
C LEU A 60 -7.51 -12.62 9.25
N ILE A 61 -6.38 -13.33 9.21
CA ILE A 61 -5.38 -13.27 10.27
C ILE A 61 -4.83 -11.84 10.41
N SER A 62 -4.49 -11.21 9.28
CA SER A 62 -4.03 -9.82 9.24
C SER A 62 -5.07 -8.86 9.84
N PHE A 63 -6.35 -9.03 9.49
CA PHE A 63 -7.45 -8.25 10.03
C PHE A 63 -7.54 -8.38 11.56
N LEU A 64 -7.52 -9.60 12.09
CA LEU A 64 -7.63 -9.86 13.53
C LEU A 64 -6.44 -9.27 14.32
N LEU A 65 -5.21 -9.48 13.83
CA LEU A 65 -4.01 -8.98 14.50
C LEU A 65 -3.93 -7.45 14.46
N ASN A 66 -4.23 -6.83 13.32
CA ASN A 66 -4.23 -5.37 13.20
C ASN A 66 -5.39 -4.73 13.96
N ALA A 67 -6.57 -5.35 14.00
CA ALA A 67 -7.68 -4.89 14.84
C ALA A 67 -7.31 -4.91 16.34
N PHE A 68 -6.62 -5.98 16.79
CA PHE A 68 -6.09 -6.04 18.15
C PHE A 68 -5.08 -4.91 18.41
N LEU A 69 -4.14 -4.65 17.49
CA LEU A 69 -3.20 -3.53 17.63
C LEU A 69 -3.93 -2.19 17.73
N VAL A 70 -4.90 -1.92 16.86
CA VAL A 70 -5.72 -0.69 16.90
C VAL A 70 -6.43 -0.57 18.25
N LEU A 71 -7.00 -1.66 18.77
CA LEU A 71 -7.64 -1.68 20.08
C LEU A 71 -6.65 -1.33 21.21
N VAL A 72 -5.45 -1.92 21.18
CA VAL A 72 -4.40 -1.61 22.17
C VAL A 72 -4.03 -0.13 22.13
N PHE A 73 -3.89 0.46 20.95
CA PHE A 73 -3.61 1.89 20.80
C PHE A 73 -4.78 2.78 21.24
N ALA A 74 -6.02 2.37 20.95
CA ALA A 74 -7.22 3.09 21.36
C ALA A 74 -7.38 3.11 22.90
N LEU A 75 -7.08 1.99 23.56
CA LEU A 75 -7.14 1.88 25.02
C LEU A 75 -6.01 2.63 25.74
N ASN A 76 -4.87 2.88 25.06
CA ASN A 76 -3.69 3.47 25.67
C ASN A 76 -3.31 4.82 25.04
N PRO A 77 -3.90 5.94 25.46
CA PRO A 77 -3.62 7.27 24.89
C PRO A 77 -2.18 7.76 25.15
N LYS A 78 -1.45 7.12 26.07
CA LYS A 78 -0.02 7.39 26.30
C LYS A 78 0.84 6.91 25.12
N LEU A 79 0.47 5.81 24.47
CA LEU A 79 1.18 5.26 23.30
C LEU A 79 1.04 6.19 22.09
N GLY A 80 -0.07 6.92 21.97
CA GLY A 80 -0.25 7.92 20.91
C GLY A 80 0.65 9.14 20.99
N ARG A 81 1.36 9.35 22.12
CA ARG A 81 2.35 10.44 22.28
C ARG A 81 3.78 9.99 22.04
N SER A 82 4.04 8.69 21.88
CA SER A 82 5.38 8.16 21.60
C SER A 82 5.58 7.90 20.10
N PRO A 83 6.81 7.56 19.66
CA PRO A 83 7.08 7.14 18.28
C PRO A 83 6.23 5.96 17.79
N LEU A 84 5.54 5.28 18.71
CA LEU A 84 4.60 4.21 18.40
C LEU A 84 3.31 4.70 17.71
N PHE A 85 3.05 6.02 17.72
CA PHE A 85 1.91 6.61 17.03
C PHE A 85 1.81 6.21 15.55
N TYR A 86 2.93 6.21 14.83
CA TYR A 86 2.94 5.86 13.40
C TYR A 86 2.55 4.39 13.17
N PHE A 87 2.90 3.47 14.09
CA PHE A 87 2.46 2.07 14.03
C PHE A 87 0.96 1.91 14.31
N GLY A 88 0.37 2.77 15.15
CA GLY A 88 -1.08 2.77 15.36
C GLY A 88 -1.85 3.17 14.10
N VAL A 89 -1.39 4.20 13.39
CA VAL A 89 -1.98 4.60 12.10
C VAL A 89 -1.72 3.55 11.02
N LEU A 90 -0.54 2.92 11.00
CA LEU A 90 -0.22 1.81 10.09
C LEU A 90 -1.17 0.63 10.30
N ALA A 91 -1.49 0.27 11.54
CA ALA A 91 -2.44 -0.80 11.83
C ALA A 91 -3.87 -0.50 11.33
N ILE A 92 -4.29 0.77 11.31
CA ILE A 92 -5.57 1.17 10.70
C ILE A 92 -5.53 0.99 9.18
N LEU A 93 -4.42 1.38 8.54
CA LEU A 93 -4.24 1.20 7.10
C LEU A 93 -4.18 -0.28 6.71
N ASP A 94 -3.51 -1.11 7.51
CA ASP A 94 -3.44 -2.56 7.27
C ASP A 94 -4.80 -3.25 7.47
N LEU A 95 -5.64 -2.76 8.38
CA LEU A 95 -7.03 -3.20 8.52
C LEU A 95 -7.84 -2.88 7.25
N ALA A 96 -7.67 -1.66 6.72
CA ALA A 96 -8.29 -1.26 5.46
C ALA A 96 -7.80 -2.11 4.28
N LEU A 97 -6.49 -2.40 4.21
CA LEU A 97 -5.91 -3.27 3.17
C LEU A 97 -6.42 -4.71 3.26
N ALA A 98 -6.58 -5.26 4.46
CA ALA A 98 -7.15 -6.60 4.64
C ALA A 98 -8.60 -6.68 4.12
N TRP A 99 -9.41 -5.66 4.42
CA TRP A 99 -10.77 -5.54 3.88
C TRP A 99 -10.78 -5.40 2.36
N LEU A 100 -9.93 -4.51 1.83
CA LEU A 100 -9.80 -4.26 0.39
C LEU A 100 -9.32 -5.48 -0.38
N TYR A 101 -8.43 -6.28 0.20
CA TYR A 101 -7.98 -7.53 -0.39
C TYR A 101 -9.17 -8.49 -0.60
N ILE A 102 -10.04 -8.64 0.40
CA ILE A 102 -11.23 -9.49 0.28
C ILE A 102 -12.12 -8.96 -0.85
N ALA A 103 -12.40 -7.66 -0.86
CA ALA A 103 -13.27 -7.04 -1.87
C ALA A 103 -12.69 -7.11 -3.30
N LEU A 104 -11.38 -6.91 -3.48
CA LEU A 104 -10.76 -6.78 -4.80
C LEU A 104 -10.17 -8.07 -5.35
N MET A 105 -9.77 -9.01 -4.50
CA MET A 105 -9.08 -10.24 -4.93
C MET A 105 -9.87 -11.50 -4.60
N ALA A 106 -10.47 -11.59 -3.41
CA ALA A 106 -11.25 -12.78 -3.05
C ALA A 106 -12.58 -12.81 -3.81
N VAL A 107 -13.40 -11.76 -3.74
CA VAL A 107 -14.71 -11.71 -4.42
C VAL A 107 -14.65 -12.12 -5.89
N PRO A 108 -13.75 -11.60 -6.74
CA PRO A 108 -13.67 -12.05 -8.13
C PRO A 108 -13.23 -13.51 -8.28
N ALA A 109 -12.40 -14.05 -7.39
CA ALA A 109 -12.10 -15.49 -7.40
C ALA A 109 -13.34 -16.36 -7.08
N TYR A 110 -14.22 -15.89 -6.18
CA TYR A 110 -15.49 -16.56 -5.88
C TYR A 110 -16.52 -16.39 -7.00
N MET A 111 -16.63 -15.19 -7.59
CA MET A 111 -17.56 -14.95 -8.70
C MET A 111 -17.21 -15.82 -9.91
N ASP A 112 -15.91 -15.99 -10.23
CA ASP A 112 -15.42 -16.81 -11.34
C ASP A 112 -15.70 -18.30 -11.13
N LYS A 113 -15.50 -18.81 -9.90
CA LYS A 113 -15.69 -20.23 -9.57
C LYS A 113 -17.15 -20.64 -9.51
N PHE A 114 -18.01 -19.79 -8.94
CA PHE A 114 -19.44 -20.10 -8.72
C PHE A 114 -20.37 -19.47 -9.76
N LYS A 115 -19.84 -18.71 -10.72
CA LYS A 115 -20.61 -18.03 -11.79
C LYS A 115 -21.78 -17.22 -11.25
N LEU A 116 -21.53 -16.44 -10.19
CA LEU A 116 -22.55 -15.64 -9.52
C LEU A 116 -22.71 -14.27 -10.19
N LEU A 117 -23.76 -14.10 -10.99
CA LEU A 117 -23.97 -12.86 -11.75
C LEU A 117 -24.28 -11.64 -10.87
N TRP A 118 -25.10 -11.80 -9.83
CA TRP A 118 -25.41 -10.70 -8.89
C TRP A 118 -24.14 -10.16 -8.19
N LEU A 119 -23.20 -11.06 -7.87
CA LEU A 119 -21.94 -10.72 -7.21
C LEU A 119 -21.01 -9.97 -8.17
N TYR A 120 -21.05 -10.30 -9.46
CA TYR A 120 -20.33 -9.60 -10.51
C TYR A 120 -20.82 -8.15 -10.67
N HIS A 121 -22.13 -7.91 -10.77
CA HIS A 121 -22.68 -6.54 -10.82
C HIS A 121 -22.28 -5.71 -9.59
N LEU A 122 -22.34 -6.32 -8.40
CA LEU A 122 -21.91 -5.68 -7.17
C LEU A 122 -20.42 -5.33 -7.23
N PHE A 123 -19.57 -6.27 -7.65
CA PHE A 123 -18.13 -6.08 -7.80
C PHE A 123 -17.81 -4.92 -8.74
N VAL A 124 -18.41 -4.90 -9.94
CA VAL A 124 -18.16 -3.84 -10.92
C VAL A 124 -18.55 -2.46 -10.38
N SER A 125 -19.65 -2.37 -9.63
CA SER A 125 -20.11 -1.11 -9.03
C SER A 125 -19.09 -0.51 -8.04
N TYR A 126 -18.43 -1.33 -7.22
CA TYR A 126 -17.46 -0.84 -6.23
C TYR A 126 -15.99 -0.95 -6.68
N LEU A 127 -15.69 -1.58 -7.82
CA LEU A 127 -14.32 -1.87 -8.25
C LEU A 127 -13.46 -0.60 -8.33
N ARG A 128 -13.93 0.44 -9.03
CA ARG A 128 -13.17 1.69 -9.22
C ARG A 128 -12.82 2.40 -7.90
N PRO A 129 -13.79 2.69 -7.00
CA PRO A 129 -13.47 3.35 -5.73
C PRO A 129 -12.60 2.48 -4.82
N MET A 130 -12.84 1.17 -4.75
CA MET A 130 -12.05 0.27 -3.90
C MET A 130 -10.62 0.11 -4.41
N LEU A 131 -10.40 0.00 -5.71
CA LEU A 131 -9.06 -0.09 -6.29
C LEU A 131 -8.24 1.18 -6.03
N THR A 132 -8.87 2.35 -6.16
CA THR A 132 -8.24 3.63 -5.82
C THR A 132 -7.89 3.69 -4.34
N PHE A 133 -8.81 3.31 -3.47
CA PHE A 133 -8.59 3.30 -2.02
C PHE A 133 -7.48 2.32 -1.61
N SER A 134 -7.36 1.18 -2.29
CA SER A 134 -6.29 0.21 -2.09
C SER A 134 -4.92 0.80 -2.44
N ASN A 135 -4.79 1.40 -3.62
CA ASN A 135 -3.56 2.06 -4.05
C ASN A 135 -3.16 3.22 -3.13
N PHE A 136 -4.14 3.96 -2.61
CA PHE A 136 -3.93 4.96 -1.56
C PHE A 136 -3.42 4.33 -0.27
N ALA A 137 -4.08 3.30 0.25
CA ALA A 137 -3.74 2.67 1.50
C ALA A 137 -2.33 2.06 1.47
N VAL A 138 -1.95 1.36 0.38
CA VAL A 138 -0.59 0.83 0.20
C VAL A 138 0.45 1.95 0.24
N PHE A 139 0.23 3.04 -0.51
CA PHE A 139 1.17 4.15 -0.57
C PHE A 139 1.26 4.90 0.77
N ALA A 140 0.13 5.12 1.43
CA ALA A 140 0.09 5.71 2.76
C ALA A 140 0.85 4.85 3.78
N SER A 141 0.70 3.51 3.76
CA SER A 141 1.43 2.61 4.65
C SER A 141 2.95 2.75 4.49
N VAL A 142 3.43 2.85 3.25
CA VAL A 142 4.86 3.06 2.97
C VAL A 142 5.36 4.40 3.51
N LEU A 143 4.60 5.49 3.31
CA LEU A 143 4.95 6.80 3.85
C LEU A 143 4.96 6.83 5.38
N MET A 144 4.05 6.08 6.02
CA MET A 144 4.01 5.94 7.48
C MET A 144 5.24 5.21 8.03
N ILE A 145 5.72 4.18 7.32
CA ILE A 145 6.97 3.48 7.66
C ILE A 145 8.17 4.43 7.49
N LEU A 146 8.18 5.25 6.42
CA LEU A 146 9.22 6.27 6.19
C LEU A 146 9.24 7.33 7.30
N LEU A 147 8.07 7.81 7.76
CA LEU A 147 7.99 8.75 8.86
C LEU A 147 8.48 8.13 10.18
N ALA A 148 8.08 6.89 10.46
CA ALA A 148 8.51 6.17 11.65
C ALA A 148 10.04 5.95 11.68
N THR A 149 10.63 5.57 10.54
CA THR A 149 12.09 5.39 10.42
C THR A 149 12.84 6.71 10.48
N THR A 150 12.30 7.78 9.89
CA THR A 150 12.86 9.13 9.97
C THR A 150 12.86 9.63 11.42
N GLU A 151 11.78 9.43 12.17
CA GLU A 151 11.74 9.83 13.58
C GLU A 151 12.76 9.05 14.42
N ARG A 152 12.87 7.73 14.20
CA ARG A 152 13.91 6.89 14.83
C ARG A 152 15.32 7.38 14.52
N LEU A 153 15.58 7.76 13.26
CA LEU A 153 16.86 8.35 12.85
C LEU A 153 17.13 9.66 13.60
N LEU A 154 16.14 10.57 13.63
CA LEU A 154 16.25 11.85 14.30
C LEU A 154 16.53 11.68 15.79
N LEU A 155 16.06 10.60 16.42
CA LEU A 155 16.36 10.26 17.82
C LEU A 155 17.82 9.86 18.03
N THR A 156 18.44 9.15 17.09
CA THR A 156 19.82 8.64 17.23
C THR A 156 20.90 9.70 17.00
N PHE A 157 20.63 10.77 16.23
CA PHE A 157 21.63 11.81 15.95
C PHE A 157 21.58 12.98 16.93
N GLU A 158 22.75 13.39 17.41
CA GLU A 158 22.94 14.53 18.30
C GLU A 158 23.51 15.74 17.55
N GLY A 159 22.63 16.54 16.94
CA GLY A 159 23.00 17.81 16.29
C GLY A 159 22.07 18.95 16.68
N LYS A 160 22.56 20.19 16.80
CA LYS A 160 21.72 21.35 17.18
C LYS A 160 20.53 21.56 16.21
N GLN A 161 20.77 21.42 14.90
CA GLN A 161 19.72 21.50 13.88
C GLN A 161 18.77 20.30 13.92
N ILE A 162 19.30 19.09 14.12
CA ILE A 162 18.53 17.84 14.22
C ILE A 162 17.61 17.87 15.44
N LYS A 163 18.08 18.40 16.58
CA LYS A 163 17.28 18.58 17.80
C LYS A 163 16.12 19.56 17.58
N LYS A 164 16.33 20.64 16.81
CA LYS A 164 15.23 21.55 16.43
C LYS A 164 14.20 20.83 15.55
N ALA A 165 14.65 20.13 14.50
CA ALA A 165 13.77 19.37 13.61
C ALA A 165 12.96 18.29 14.37
N ARG A 166 13.61 17.54 15.27
CA ARG A 166 12.96 16.56 16.15
C ARG A 166 11.86 17.19 17.00
N LYS A 167 12.16 18.31 17.66
CA LYS A 167 11.19 19.01 18.53
C LYS A 167 9.96 19.51 17.77
N ILE A 168 10.15 19.96 16.52
CA ILE A 168 9.05 20.36 15.63
C ILE A 168 8.20 19.13 15.26
N LEU A 169 8.84 18.03 14.86
CA LEU A 169 8.16 16.80 14.47
C LEU A 169 7.38 16.17 15.63
N GLU A 170 7.97 16.10 16.83
CA GLU A 170 7.30 15.56 18.03
C GLU A 170 6.09 16.43 18.44
N ARG A 171 6.21 17.76 18.36
CA ARG A 171 5.13 18.69 18.74
C ARG A 171 3.96 18.63 17.75
N ASN A 172 4.25 18.54 16.46
CA ASN A 172 3.26 18.59 15.39
C ASN A 172 2.98 17.22 14.75
N ARG A 173 3.32 16.11 15.42
CA ARG A 173 3.29 14.75 14.84
C ARG A 173 1.97 14.44 14.12
N ARG A 174 0.84 14.68 14.77
CA ARG A 174 -0.49 14.43 14.21
C ARG A 174 -0.75 15.28 12.96
N GLN A 175 -0.33 16.54 12.96
CA GLN A 175 -0.52 17.44 11.80
C GLN A 175 0.36 16.99 10.63
N VAL A 176 1.61 16.61 10.88
CA VAL A 176 2.52 16.09 9.84
C VAL A 176 1.96 14.81 9.23
N THR A 177 1.50 13.87 10.05
CA THR A 177 0.86 12.64 9.56
C THR A 177 -0.38 12.92 8.72
N LEU A 178 -1.27 13.80 9.19
CA LEU A 178 -2.47 14.18 8.43
C LEU A 178 -2.10 14.83 7.09
N PHE A 179 -1.12 15.74 7.08
CA PHE A 179 -0.66 16.39 5.86
C PHE A 179 -0.09 15.39 4.84
N VAL A 180 0.75 14.45 5.29
CA VAL A 180 1.33 13.41 4.43
C VAL A 180 0.24 12.49 3.88
N ILE A 181 -0.74 12.08 4.70
CA ILE A 181 -1.88 11.27 4.26
C ILE A 181 -2.75 12.04 3.26
N SER A 182 -3.00 13.33 3.49
CA SER A 182 -3.77 14.16 2.56
C SER A 182 -3.08 14.31 1.21
N ILE A 183 -1.75 14.50 1.18
CA ILE A 183 -0.99 14.52 -0.07
C ILE A 183 -1.06 13.15 -0.76
N ALA A 184 -0.88 12.06 -0.02
CA ALA A 184 -0.97 10.71 -0.56
C ALA A 184 -2.35 10.44 -1.18
N PHE A 185 -3.41 10.89 -0.52
CA PHE A 185 -4.78 10.79 -1.03
C PHE A 185 -4.96 11.62 -2.29
N ALA A 186 -4.55 12.89 -2.30
CA ALA A 186 -4.65 13.75 -3.48
C ALA A 186 -3.87 13.19 -4.68
N TYR A 187 -2.65 12.67 -4.45
CA TYR A 187 -1.83 12.04 -5.48
C TYR A 187 -2.51 10.78 -6.06
N LYS A 188 -3.09 9.94 -5.21
CA LYS A 188 -3.73 8.69 -5.63
C LYS A 188 -5.15 8.86 -6.17
N LEU A 189 -5.83 9.94 -5.82
CA LEU A 189 -7.16 10.28 -6.35
C LEU A 189 -7.13 10.43 -7.88
N CYS A 190 -6.01 10.85 -8.46
CA CYS A 190 -5.83 10.87 -9.92
C CYS A 190 -6.07 9.49 -10.56
N THR A 191 -5.71 8.40 -9.86
CA THR A 191 -5.93 7.01 -10.31
C THR A 191 -7.42 6.69 -10.50
N TYR A 192 -8.31 7.33 -9.75
CA TYR A 192 -9.75 7.13 -9.89
C TYR A 192 -10.25 7.59 -11.26
N PHE A 193 -9.77 8.77 -11.70
CA PHE A 193 -10.13 9.34 -12.99
C PHE A 193 -9.50 8.60 -14.18
N GLU A 194 -8.45 7.81 -13.93
CA GLU A 194 -7.76 7.01 -14.95
C GLU A 194 -8.44 5.66 -15.24
N ILE A 195 -9.38 5.20 -14.38
CA ILE A 195 -10.03 3.90 -14.54
C ILE A 195 -11.43 4.12 -15.13
N GLU A 196 -11.65 3.54 -16.32
CA GLU A 196 -12.95 3.56 -17.00
C GLU A 196 -13.54 2.14 -17.04
N LEU A 197 -14.85 2.04 -16.93
CA LEU A 197 -15.63 0.82 -17.12
C LEU A 197 -16.46 1.13 -18.34
N ILE A 198 -16.24 0.38 -19.41
CA ILE A 198 -17.03 0.48 -20.61
C ILE A 198 -18.16 -0.54 -20.46
N GLU A 199 -19.39 -0.05 -20.57
CA GLU A 199 -20.58 -0.88 -20.58
C GLU A 199 -20.94 -1.19 -22.04
N ASN A 200 -20.83 -2.46 -22.41
CA ASN A 200 -21.30 -2.93 -23.70
C ASN A 200 -22.78 -3.31 -23.59
N LYS A 201 -23.66 -2.47 -24.15
CA LYS A 201 -25.12 -2.66 -24.09
C LYS A 201 -25.62 -3.81 -24.97
N GLU A 202 -24.75 -4.36 -25.82
CA GLU A 202 -25.08 -5.44 -26.75
C GLU A 202 -24.81 -6.83 -26.15
N CYS A 203 -24.08 -6.91 -25.04
CA CYS A 203 -23.81 -8.15 -24.33
C CYS A 203 -24.55 -8.22 -22.99
N GLU A 204 -25.07 -9.41 -22.65
CA GLU A 204 -25.69 -9.68 -21.35
C GLU A 204 -24.76 -10.50 -20.45
N GLY A 205 -24.91 -10.37 -19.13
CA GLY A 205 -24.21 -11.23 -18.18
C GLY A 205 -22.78 -10.77 -17.86
N PHE A 206 -21.80 -11.67 -17.96
CA PHE A 206 -20.41 -11.39 -17.53
C PHE A 206 -19.60 -10.53 -18.52
N GLU A 207 -20.17 -10.26 -19.69
CA GLU A 207 -19.50 -9.58 -20.82
C GLU A 207 -19.99 -8.13 -20.98
N GLN A 208 -20.96 -7.72 -20.15
CA GLN A 208 -21.54 -6.38 -20.22
C GLN A 208 -20.56 -5.29 -19.74
N PHE A 209 -19.54 -5.64 -18.94
CA PHE A 209 -18.55 -4.67 -18.45
C PHE A 209 -17.12 -5.12 -18.73
N GLU A 210 -16.38 -4.26 -19.42
CA GLU A 210 -14.93 -4.39 -19.60
C GLU A 210 -14.18 -3.33 -18.78
N VAL A 211 -13.16 -3.77 -18.03
CA VAL A 211 -12.28 -2.88 -17.28
C VAL A 211 -11.16 -2.43 -18.19
N ILE A 212 -11.30 -1.24 -18.76
CA ILE A 212 -10.31 -0.65 -19.66
C ILE A 212 -9.71 0.56 -18.95
N SER A 213 -8.40 0.76 -19.04
CA SER A 213 -7.85 2.03 -18.54
C SER A 213 -8.41 3.17 -19.39
N ALA A 214 -8.79 4.31 -18.81
CA ALA A 214 -9.37 5.47 -19.51
C ALA A 214 -8.47 6.00 -20.66
N VAL A 215 -7.22 5.54 -20.68
CA VAL A 215 -6.20 5.75 -21.71
C VAL A 215 -6.41 4.90 -22.98
N HIS A 216 -7.11 3.77 -22.88
CA HIS A 216 -7.49 2.88 -23.98
C HIS A 216 -8.94 3.08 -24.44
N ALA A 217 -9.80 3.63 -23.58
CA ALA A 217 -11.09 4.16 -24.02
C ALA A 217 -10.82 5.31 -25.01
N TYR A 218 -11.50 5.32 -26.15
CA TYR A 218 -11.51 6.44 -27.08
C TYR A 218 -12.18 7.64 -26.39
N ASN A 219 -11.48 8.28 -25.46
CA ASN A 219 -12.04 9.32 -24.62
C ASN A 219 -11.84 10.68 -25.32
N PRO A 220 -12.90 11.40 -25.70
CA PRO A 220 -12.81 12.71 -26.35
C PRO A 220 -12.43 13.84 -25.39
N ASN A 221 -11.95 13.54 -24.17
CA ASN A 221 -11.60 14.55 -23.19
C ASN A 221 -10.44 15.46 -23.67
N PRO A 222 -10.66 16.77 -23.82
CA PRO A 222 -9.71 17.70 -24.44
C PRO A 222 -8.44 17.89 -23.60
N LEU A 223 -8.53 17.67 -22.29
CA LEU A 223 -7.39 17.78 -21.37
C LEU A 223 -6.31 16.71 -21.66
N PHE A 224 -6.70 15.51 -22.11
CA PHE A 224 -5.78 14.40 -22.37
C PHE A 224 -5.03 14.56 -23.71
N ARG A 225 -5.69 15.15 -24.73
CA ARG A 225 -5.06 15.46 -26.03
C ARG A 225 -4.01 16.57 -25.95
N LEU A 226 -4.15 17.52 -25.01
CA LEU A 226 -3.26 18.67 -24.87
C LEU A 226 -1.82 18.29 -24.45
N PHE A 227 -1.63 17.15 -23.76
CA PHE A 227 -0.34 16.75 -23.18
C PHE A 227 0.48 15.73 -24.00
N GLY A 228 0.06 15.38 -25.22
CA GLY A 228 0.84 14.51 -26.12
C GLY A 228 0.84 13.03 -25.71
N ALA A 229 -0.17 12.30 -26.18
CA ALA A 229 -0.69 11.06 -25.58
C ALA A 229 0.21 9.80 -25.62
N ASP A 230 1.30 9.75 -26.41
CA ASP A 230 2.00 8.47 -26.63
C ASP A 230 3.35 8.36 -25.91
N LYS A 231 4.15 9.44 -25.88
CA LYS A 231 5.48 9.44 -25.22
C LYS A 231 5.42 9.84 -23.74
N TYR A 232 4.47 10.71 -23.38
CA TYR A 232 4.23 11.13 -22.00
C TYR A 232 3.66 9.97 -21.16
N ARG A 233 2.78 9.17 -21.75
CA ARG A 233 2.04 8.06 -21.14
C ARG A 233 2.92 6.94 -20.56
N PHE A 234 3.92 6.45 -21.29
CA PHE A 234 4.81 5.41 -20.76
C PHE A 234 5.78 5.95 -19.70
N TRP A 235 6.45 7.07 -20.00
CA TRP A 235 7.51 7.60 -19.14
C TRP A 235 6.99 8.26 -17.86
N MET A 236 5.89 9.01 -17.90
CA MET A 236 5.37 9.67 -16.69
C MET A 236 4.42 8.78 -15.88
N MET A 237 3.59 7.96 -16.53
CA MET A 237 2.57 7.21 -15.79
C MET A 237 3.07 5.85 -15.31
N PHE A 238 3.88 5.14 -16.10
CA PHE A 238 4.39 3.82 -15.72
C PHE A 238 5.73 3.92 -15.01
N VAL A 239 6.71 4.62 -15.60
CA VAL A 239 8.05 4.69 -15.03
C VAL A 239 8.08 5.53 -13.76
N ILE A 240 7.55 6.76 -13.76
CA ILE A 240 7.57 7.60 -12.55
C ILE A 240 6.67 7.03 -11.45
N ARG A 241 5.49 6.46 -11.75
CA ARG A 241 4.62 5.88 -10.71
C ARG A 241 5.28 4.66 -10.04
N ASN A 242 5.82 3.72 -10.83
CA ASN A 242 6.53 2.57 -10.25
C ASN A 242 7.82 2.98 -9.54
N LEU A 243 8.55 3.96 -10.08
CA LEU A 243 9.78 4.48 -9.46
C LEU A 243 9.49 5.18 -8.13
N VAL A 244 8.48 6.06 -8.08
CA VAL A 244 8.13 6.85 -6.90
C VAL A 244 7.44 6.02 -5.84
N ASP A 245 6.58 5.08 -6.23
CA ASP A 245 5.76 4.32 -5.28
C ASP A 245 6.50 3.11 -4.68
N HIS A 246 7.43 2.52 -5.42
CA HIS A 246 8.11 1.28 -4.99
C HIS A 246 9.63 1.44 -4.82
N ILE A 247 10.30 2.01 -5.82
CA ILE A 247 11.77 2.04 -5.85
C ILE A 247 12.32 3.10 -4.88
N LEU A 248 11.76 4.31 -4.91
CA LEU A 248 12.19 5.43 -4.08
C LEU A 248 12.06 5.12 -2.57
N PRO A 249 10.92 4.62 -2.06
CA PRO A 249 10.79 4.33 -0.63
C PRO A 249 11.74 3.23 -0.17
N PHE A 250 11.98 2.23 -1.02
CA PHE A 250 12.94 1.17 -0.73
C PHE A 250 14.35 1.72 -0.51
N PHE A 251 14.88 2.53 -1.43
CA PHE A 251 16.21 3.10 -1.29
C PHE A 251 16.31 4.06 -0.09
N ILE A 252 15.29 4.89 0.13
CA ILE A 252 15.25 5.77 1.31
C ILE A 252 15.29 4.94 2.59
N LEU A 253 14.49 3.87 2.71
CA LEU A 253 14.49 2.99 3.88
C LEU A 253 15.85 2.33 4.11
N VAL A 254 16.52 1.85 3.05
CA VAL A 254 17.86 1.25 3.15
C VAL A 254 18.87 2.28 3.68
N ILE A 255 18.87 3.50 3.14
CA ILE A 255 19.76 4.58 3.58
C ILE A 255 19.49 4.95 5.05
N LEU A 256 18.22 5.15 5.42
CA LEU A 256 17.82 5.48 6.79
C LEU A 256 18.25 4.37 7.76
N ASN A 257 17.93 3.11 7.46
CA ASN A 257 18.29 1.97 8.30
C ASN A 257 19.80 1.79 8.41
N PHE A 258 20.58 2.02 7.33
CA PHE A 258 22.04 1.99 7.38
C PHE A 258 22.60 3.04 8.35
N HIS A 259 22.08 4.27 8.31
CA HIS A 259 22.50 5.32 9.21
C HIS A 259 22.17 5.00 10.68
N ILE A 260 20.98 4.44 10.95
CA ILE A 260 20.58 3.99 12.29
C ILE A 260 21.56 2.95 12.82
N VAL A 261 21.83 1.89 12.05
CA VAL A 261 22.77 0.81 12.47
C VAL A 261 24.17 1.37 12.72
N ARG A 262 24.66 2.27 11.86
CA ARG A 262 25.98 2.88 12.05
C ARG A 262 26.03 3.75 13.30
N ALA A 263 24.97 4.48 13.63
CA ALA A 263 24.91 5.30 14.82
C ALA A 263 24.86 4.44 16.09
N LEU A 264 23.99 3.41 16.11
CA LEU A 264 23.92 2.44 17.22
C LEU A 264 25.28 1.75 17.45
N ARG A 265 25.97 1.33 16.39
CA ARG A 265 27.29 0.69 16.52
C ARG A 265 28.34 1.62 17.14
N ARG A 266 28.29 2.93 16.88
CA ARG A 266 29.22 3.90 17.52
C ARG A 266 28.92 4.02 19.01
N GLU A 267 27.65 4.04 19.38
CA GLU A 267 27.22 4.14 20.77
C GLU A 267 27.62 2.88 21.56
N SER A 268 27.36 1.68 21.03
CA SER A 268 27.80 0.43 21.65
C SER A 268 29.33 0.37 21.85
N LYS A 269 30.11 0.84 20.87
CA LYS A 269 31.59 0.92 21.01
C LYS A 269 32.03 1.89 22.11
N ARG A 270 31.36 3.05 22.26
CA ARG A 270 31.66 4.01 23.34
C ARG A 270 31.40 3.40 24.71
N VAL A 271 30.28 2.70 24.87
CA VAL A 271 29.92 2.01 26.13
C VAL A 271 30.94 0.91 26.47
N ILE A 272 31.35 0.10 25.49
CA ILE A 272 32.38 -0.94 25.70
C ILE A 272 33.72 -0.31 26.10
N ASN A 273 34.15 0.77 25.44
CA ASN A 273 35.38 1.46 25.77
C ASN A 273 35.34 2.07 27.18
N GLN A 274 34.21 2.66 27.59
CA GLN A 274 34.02 3.15 28.96
C GLN A 274 34.06 2.03 29.99
N ASN A 275 33.41 0.90 29.71
CA ASN A 275 33.44 -0.26 30.60
C ASN A 275 34.85 -0.85 30.75
N ASN A 276 35.63 -0.92 29.67
CA ASN A 276 37.02 -1.36 29.72
C ASN A 276 37.91 -0.38 30.49
N PHE A 277 37.69 0.93 30.34
CA PHE A 277 38.39 1.94 31.11
C PHE A 277 38.09 1.82 32.62
N ASN A 278 36.82 1.64 32.99
CA ASN A 278 36.43 1.44 34.40
C ASN A 278 37.04 0.17 35.01
N LYS A 279 37.14 -0.93 34.25
CA LYS A 279 37.82 -2.16 34.71
C LYS A 279 39.30 -1.93 34.98
N ASN A 280 40.00 -1.22 34.09
CA ASN A 280 41.42 -0.92 34.27
C ASN A 280 41.67 -0.01 35.48
N CYS A 281 40.78 0.97 35.75
CA CYS A 281 40.85 1.78 36.96
C CYS A 281 40.60 0.97 38.25
N SER A 282 39.75 -0.06 38.22
CA SER A 282 39.49 -0.91 39.40
C SER A 282 40.66 -1.84 39.77
N GLN A 283 41.50 -2.22 38.80
CA GLN A 283 42.72 -3.00 39.04
C GLN A 283 43.90 -2.17 39.58
N HIS A 284 43.87 -0.84 39.42
CA HIS A 284 44.87 0.09 39.95
C HIS A 284 44.45 0.76 41.28
N SER A 285 43.49 0.17 42.00
CA SER A 285 42.82 0.74 43.18
C SER A 285 43.69 1.00 44.42
N ASN A 286 45.00 0.75 44.37
CA ASN A 286 45.92 1.24 45.40
C ASN A 286 46.42 2.67 45.18
N PHE A 287 46.01 3.37 44.09
CA PHE A 287 46.55 4.69 43.79
C PHE A 287 45.60 5.61 42.99
N CYS A 288 44.39 5.95 43.49
CA CYS A 288 43.71 7.17 43.00
C CYS A 288 42.57 7.69 43.90
N SER A 289 42.80 8.83 44.56
CA SER A 289 41.78 9.57 45.34
C SER A 289 40.85 10.47 44.49
N SER A 290 40.95 10.44 43.15
CA SER A 290 40.22 11.35 42.26
C SER A 290 39.00 10.75 41.54
N CYS A 291 38.65 9.49 41.78
CA CYS A 291 37.53 8.83 41.08
C CYS A 291 36.12 9.29 41.53
N LEU A 292 36.00 10.03 42.64
CA LEU A 292 34.70 10.45 43.19
C LEU A 292 33.94 11.45 42.31
N LEU A 293 34.60 12.17 41.40
CA LEU A 293 33.95 13.09 40.46
C LEU A 293 33.40 12.42 39.19
N CYS A 294 33.80 11.19 38.87
CA CYS A 294 33.31 10.48 37.67
C CYS A 294 31.95 9.81 37.89
N ASN A 295 31.60 9.52 39.15
CA ASN A 295 30.40 8.75 39.48
C ASN A 295 29.08 9.51 39.23
N ASN A 296 29.10 10.85 39.32
CA ASN A 296 27.90 11.67 39.17
C ASN A 296 27.44 11.85 37.70
N ASN A 297 28.35 11.75 36.72
CA ASN A 297 28.00 11.80 35.29
C ASN A 297 27.57 10.45 34.71
N ILE A 298 27.88 9.34 35.40
CA ILE A 298 27.49 7.98 35.00
C ILE A 298 26.02 7.70 35.34
N GLN A 299 25.48 8.30 36.41
CA GLN A 299 24.09 8.09 36.82
C GLN A 299 23.07 8.71 35.84
N GLN A 300 23.37 9.85 35.20
CA GLN A 300 22.45 10.48 34.23
C GLN A 300 22.41 9.76 32.88
N ASN A 301 23.54 9.26 32.37
CA ASN A 301 23.58 8.62 31.05
C ASN A 301 23.15 7.14 31.09
N SER A 302 23.37 6.45 32.21
CA SER A 302 22.85 5.09 32.42
C SER A 302 21.34 5.05 32.64
N LEU A 303 20.71 6.15 33.09
CA LEU A 303 19.24 6.27 33.21
C LEU A 303 18.54 6.45 31.86
N ILE A 304 19.19 7.03 30.84
CA ILE A 304 18.59 7.24 29.51
C ILE A 304 18.62 5.95 28.68
N LEU A 305 19.72 5.18 28.75
CA LEU A 305 19.86 3.88 28.07
C LEU A 305 19.07 2.77 28.79
N ASN A 306 19.09 2.72 30.12
CA ASN A 306 18.18 1.83 30.86
C ASN A 306 16.72 2.28 30.73
N GLY A 307 16.45 3.57 30.53
CA GLY A 307 15.09 4.06 30.22
C GLY A 307 14.55 3.41 28.94
N TYR A 308 15.32 3.44 27.85
CA TYR A 308 14.89 2.94 26.54
C TYR A 308 14.80 1.40 26.45
N GLU A 309 15.73 0.66 27.05
CA GLU A 309 15.71 -0.81 27.01
C GLU A 309 14.68 -1.38 28.00
N LYS A 310 14.46 -0.70 29.14
CA LYS A 310 13.50 -1.10 30.17
C LYS A 310 12.08 -0.66 29.83
N GLU A 311 11.84 0.38 29.04
CA GLU A 311 10.50 0.70 28.51
C GLU A 311 10.06 -0.25 27.38
N ASN A 312 10.95 -0.61 26.45
CA ASN A 312 10.60 -1.54 25.36
C ASN A 312 10.41 -2.98 25.84
N ASN A 313 11.24 -3.47 26.78
CA ASN A 313 11.09 -4.82 27.32
C ASN A 313 10.03 -4.90 28.42
N ASN A 314 9.83 -3.87 29.26
CA ASN A 314 8.74 -3.90 30.24
C ASN A 314 7.38 -3.49 29.66
N ALA A 315 7.23 -2.68 28.61
CA ALA A 315 5.88 -2.41 28.09
C ALA A 315 5.23 -3.68 27.50
N SER A 316 6.02 -4.50 26.82
CA SER A 316 5.58 -5.80 26.28
C SER A 316 5.33 -6.83 27.39
N PHE A 317 6.25 -6.99 28.34
CA PHE A 317 6.10 -7.97 29.43
C PHE A 317 5.15 -7.54 30.56
N ARG A 318 5.01 -6.23 30.84
CA ARG A 318 4.12 -5.71 31.90
C ARG A 318 2.65 -5.74 31.46
N SER A 319 2.37 -5.54 30.17
CA SER A 319 1.03 -5.76 29.58
C SER A 319 0.60 -7.24 29.70
N ILE A 320 1.50 -8.17 29.38
CA ILE A 320 1.26 -9.62 29.51
C ILE A 320 1.14 -10.04 30.98
N ARG A 321 1.96 -9.49 31.88
CA ARG A 321 1.95 -9.80 33.32
C ARG A 321 0.74 -9.25 34.06
N GLU A 322 0.27 -8.04 33.71
CA GLU A 322 -0.96 -7.45 34.26
C GLU A 322 -2.20 -8.20 33.75
N SER A 323 -2.22 -8.64 32.48
CA SER A 323 -3.29 -9.47 31.94
C SER A 323 -3.34 -10.88 32.55
N LEU A 324 -2.19 -11.44 32.97
CA LEU A 324 -2.13 -12.72 33.69
C LEU A 324 -2.48 -12.60 35.18
N LYS A 325 -2.16 -11.48 35.84
CA LYS A 325 -2.55 -11.18 37.23
C LYS A 325 -4.06 -10.97 37.39
N ASN A 326 -4.71 -10.28 36.44
CA ASN A 326 -6.17 -10.09 36.49
C ASN A 326 -6.94 -11.40 36.21
N LYS A 327 -6.40 -12.32 35.42
CA LYS A 327 -7.00 -13.67 35.23
C LYS A 327 -6.83 -14.60 36.43
N THR A 328 -5.74 -14.47 37.20
CA THR A 328 -5.55 -15.26 38.43
C THR A 328 -6.38 -14.73 39.59
N TRP A 329 -6.63 -13.42 39.67
CA TRP A 329 -7.50 -12.84 40.69
C TRP A 329 -9.00 -13.17 40.50
N LEU A 330 -9.47 -13.28 39.25
CA LEU A 330 -10.85 -13.68 38.95
C LEU A 330 -11.12 -15.19 39.13
N ARG A 331 -10.08 -16.03 39.18
CA ARG A 331 -10.22 -17.49 39.39
C ARG A 331 -10.21 -17.88 40.87
N ASN A 332 -9.72 -17.01 41.77
CA ASN A 332 -9.71 -17.25 43.23
C ASN A 332 -10.89 -16.58 43.97
N LYS A 333 -11.92 -16.14 43.24
CA LYS A 333 -13.12 -15.49 43.80
C LYS A 333 -14.43 -16.17 43.39
N LYS A 334 -14.36 -17.42 42.94
CA LYS A 334 -15.50 -18.32 42.78
C LYS A 334 -15.33 -19.51 43.70
#